data_AF-A0A7V6M3H3-F1
#
_entry.id   AF-A0A7V6M3H3-F1
#
_cell.length_a   1.000
_cell.length_b   1.000
_cell.length_c   1.000
_cell.angle_alpha   90.00
_cell.angle_beta   90.00
_cell.angle_gamma   90.00
#
_symmetry.space_group_name_H-M   'P 1'
#
loop_
_entity.id
_entity.type
_entity.pdbx_description
1 polymer ?
#
loop_
_entity_poly.entity_id
_entity_poly.type
_entity_poly.pdbx_seq_one_letter_code
_entity_poly.pdbx_strand_id
1 'polypeptide(L)' 'MKRSFKLQNLGCANCAAKIENDIAQLAGVNSVRVNFMTEKLILDADQEEFVSILDQAQTIASKYEPDLLIIK' A
#
# COMPACT_ATOMS: atom_id res chain seq x y z
N MET A 1 -2.69 -6.14 -12.41
CA MET A 1 -3.92 -5.34 -12.46
C MET A 1 -3.75 -4.13 -11.58
N LYS A 2 -4.06 -2.94 -12.11
CA LYS A 2 -3.80 -1.66 -11.45
C LYS A 2 -5.04 -1.09 -10.77
N ARG A 3 -4.93 -0.71 -9.50
CA ARG A 3 -5.99 -0.03 -8.73
C ARG A 3 -5.43 1.10 -7.88
N SER A 4 -6.29 2.06 -7.55
CA SER A 4 -5.98 3.16 -6.64
C SER A 4 -6.84 3.04 -5.39
N PHE A 5 -6.24 3.36 -4.26
CA PHE A 5 -6.85 3.37 -2.94
C PHE A 5 -6.53 4.69 -2.25
N LYS A 6 -7.41 5.12 -1.35
CA LYS A 6 -7.11 6.19 -0.41
C LYS A 6 -6.49 5.57 0.84
N LEU A 7 -5.49 6.26 1.38
CA LEU A 7 -4.88 5.96 2.67
C LEU A 7 -5.53 6.87 3.70
N GLN A 8 -6.07 6.32 4.77
CA GLN A 8 -6.52 7.10 5.91
C GLN A 8 -5.50 7.00 7.02
N ASN A 9 -5.34 8.08 7.77
CA ASN A 9 -4.43 8.18 8.92
C ASN A 9 -2.95 7.98 8.55
N LEU A 10 -2.55 8.35 7.33
CA LEU A 10 -1.13 8.40 6.96
C LEU A 10 -0.52 9.72 7.47
N GLY A 11 0.22 9.65 8.58
CA GLY A 11 0.77 10.81 9.27
C GLY A 11 2.27 11.06 9.03
N CYS A 12 3.02 10.08 8.53
CA CYS A 12 4.47 10.19 8.42
C CYS A 12 4.98 9.93 6.99
N ALA A 13 5.54 10.96 6.35
CA ALA A 13 6.10 10.87 5.01
C ALA A 13 7.24 9.83 4.89
N ASN A 14 8.03 9.65 5.95
CA ASN A 14 9.09 8.63 5.97
C ASN A 14 8.51 7.21 6.08
N CYS A 15 7.42 7.03 6.84
CA CYS A 15 6.70 5.76 6.89
C CYS A 15 6.07 5.45 5.54
N ALA A 16 5.49 6.45 4.85
CA ALA A 16 4.93 6.29 3.51
C ALA A 16 5.95 5.66 2.52
N ALA A 17 7.19 6.15 2.52
CA ALA A 17 8.25 5.60 1.68
C ALA A 17 8.65 4.17 2.07
N LYS A 18 8.69 3.85 3.37
CA LYS A 18 8.97 2.49 3.85
C LYS A 18 7.85 1.50 3.50
N ILE A 19 6.60 1.94 3.64
CA ILE A 19 5.41 1.17 3.25
C ILE A 19 5.46 0.86 1.75
N GLU A 20 5.72 1.87 0.90
CA GLU A 20 5.86 1.68 -0.54
C GLU A 20 6.95 0.65 -0.86
N ASN A 21 8.13 0.79 -0.27
CA ASN A 21 9.26 -0.11 -0.51
C ASN A 21 8.97 -1.56 -0.08
N ASP A 22 8.38 -1.76 1.11
CA ASP A 22 8.07 -3.10 1.61
C ASP A 22 6.96 -3.77 0.78
N ILE A 23 5.93 -3.02 0.36
CA ILE A 23 4.88 -3.54 -0.54
C ILE A 23 5.49 -3.92 -1.90
N ALA A 24 6.46 -3.17 -2.40
CA ALA A 24 7.13 -3.46 -3.66
C ALA A 24 7.90 -4.79 -3.65
N GLN A 25 8.25 -5.32 -2.47
CA GLN A 25 8.93 -6.61 -2.34
C GLN A 25 7.97 -7.81 -2.28
N LEU A 26 6.65 -7.59 -2.21
CA LEU A 26 5.68 -8.68 -2.20
C LEU A 26 5.68 -9.42 -3.54
N ALA A 27 5.63 -10.75 -3.48
CA ALA A 27 5.43 -11.57 -4.66
C ALA A 27 4.10 -11.20 -5.36
N GLY A 28 4.13 -11.15 -6.70
CA GLY A 28 2.98 -10.74 -7.52
C GLY A 28 2.74 -9.23 -7.58
N VAL A 29 3.53 -8.39 -6.91
CA VAL A 29 3.49 -6.92 -7.10
C VAL A 29 4.34 -6.53 -8.31
N ASN A 30 3.71 -5.90 -9.30
CA ASN A 30 4.36 -5.37 -10.50
C ASN A 30 4.85 -3.93 -10.27
N SER A 31 4.04 -3.10 -9.61
CA SER A 31 4.45 -1.77 -9.19
C SER A 31 3.58 -1.24 -8.05
N VAL A 32 4.13 -0.37 -7.23
CA VAL A 32 3.41 0.35 -6.18
C VAL A 32 3.87 1.80 -6.11
N ARG A 33 2.94 2.71 -5.79
CA ARG A 33 3.25 4.09 -5.44
C ARG A 33 2.37 4.57 -4.30
N VAL A 34 2.97 5.22 -3.32
CA VAL A 34 2.34 5.97 -2.24
C VAL A 34 2.61 7.45 -2.46
N ASN A 35 1.54 8.21 -2.60
CA ASN A 35 1.62 9.66 -2.63
C ASN A 35 1.14 10.19 -1.27
N PHE A 36 2.11 10.54 -0.41
CA PHE A 36 1.85 11.11 0.92
C PHE A 36 0.98 12.37 0.86
N MET A 37 1.28 13.30 -0.07
CA MET A 37 0.56 14.58 -0.19
C MET A 37 -0.91 14.41 -0.55
N THR A 38 -1.26 13.35 -1.27
CA THR A 38 -2.64 13.08 -1.72
C THR A 38 -3.29 11.91 -0.99
N GLU A 39 -2.59 11.31 -0.03
CA GLU A 39 -3.02 10.12 0.69
C GLU A 39 -3.50 8.99 -0.24
N LYS A 40 -2.73 8.68 -1.28
CA LYS A 40 -3.11 7.68 -2.30
C LYS A 40 -2.09 6.56 -2.41
N LEU A 41 -2.59 5.34 -2.49
CA LEU A 41 -1.84 4.15 -2.88
C LEU A 41 -2.29 3.71 -4.27
N ILE A 42 -1.35 3.55 -5.20
CA ILE A 42 -1.58 2.95 -6.51
C ILE A 42 -0.85 1.62 -6.52
N LEU A 43 -1.58 0.52 -6.67
CA LEU A 43 -1.05 -0.84 -6.65
C LEU A 43 -1.33 -1.53 -7.97
N ASP A 44 -0.30 -2.01 -8.63
CA ASP A 44 -0.38 -2.93 -9.76
C ASP A 44 0.17 -4.30 -9.36
N ALA A 45 -0.70 -5.31 -9.32
CA ALA A 45 -0.36 -6.64 -8.83
C ALA A 45 -1.17 -7.73 -9.55
N ASP A 46 -0.71 -8.97 -9.52
CA ASP A 46 -1.30 -10.08 -10.25
C ASP A 46 -2.77 -10.29 -9.88
N GLN A 47 -3.62 -10.50 -10.89
CA GLN A 47 -5.07 -10.46 -10.71
C GLN A 47 -5.58 -11.58 -9.80
N GLU A 48 -4.99 -12.76 -9.90
CA GLU A 48 -5.38 -13.95 -9.14
C GLU A 48 -5.07 -13.80 -7.64
N GLU A 49 -3.98 -13.11 -7.31
CA GLU A 49 -3.50 -12.92 -5.93
C GLU A 49 -3.81 -11.54 -5.36
N PHE A 50 -4.47 -10.66 -6.13
CA PHE A 50 -4.64 -9.25 -5.79
C PHE A 50 -5.24 -9.01 -4.40
N VAL A 51 -6.23 -9.82 -4.01
CA VAL A 51 -6.87 -9.69 -2.68
C VAL A 51 -5.88 -10.03 -1.56
N SER A 52 -5.13 -11.12 -1.70
CA SER A 52 -4.10 -11.51 -0.73
C SER A 52 -2.98 -10.48 -0.64
N ILE A 53 -2.55 -9.93 -1.78
CA ILE A 53 -1.54 -8.88 -1.84
C ILE A 53 -2.04 -7.60 -1.17
N LEU A 54 -3.32 -7.25 -1.35
CA LEU A 54 -3.93 -6.10 -0.68
C LEU A 54 -3.97 -6.28 0.85
N ASP A 55 -4.30 -7.49 1.34
CA ASP A 55 -4.29 -7.80 2.78
C ASP A 55 -2.87 -7.75 3.37
N GLN A 56 -1.88 -8.25 2.64
CA GLN A 56 -0.47 -8.14 3.01
C GLN A 56 -0.01 -6.68 3.03
N ALA A 57 -0.42 -5.88 2.04
CA ALA A 57 -0.13 -4.45 2.00
C ALA A 57 -0.74 -3.71 3.20
N GLN A 58 -1.98 -4.05 3.60
CA GLN A 58 -2.60 -3.52 4.81
C GLN A 58 -1.81 -3.90 6.07
N THR A 59 -1.34 -5.15 6.15
CA THR A 59 -0.51 -5.63 7.28
C THR A 59 0.82 -4.88 7.38
N ILE A 60 1.49 -4.66 6.23
CA ILE A 60 2.72 -3.87 6.16
C ILE A 60 2.45 -2.42 6.60
N ALA A 61 1.37 -1.81 6.13
CA ALA A 61 1.03 -0.45 6.50
C ALA A 61 0.82 -0.31 8.02
N SER A 62 0.07 -1.22 8.63
CA SER A 62 -0.17 -1.26 10.07
C SER A 62 1.10 -1.48 10.92
N LYS A 63 2.17 -2.06 10.36
CA LYS A 63 3.48 -2.18 11.04
C LYS A 63 4.15 -0.83 11.22
N TYR A 64 3.99 0.09 10.27
CA TYR A 64 4.60 1.42 10.30
C TYR A 64 3.69 2.48 10.92
N GLU A 65 2.39 2.37 10.68
CA GLU A 65 1.35 3.26 11.20
C GLU A 65 0.12 2.42 11.58
N PRO A 66 -0.05 2.03 12.86
CA PRO A 66 -1.08 1.08 13.30
C PRO A 66 -2.52 1.45 12.91
N ASP A 67 -2.81 2.74 12.88
CA ASP A 67 -4.15 3.27 12.57
C ASP A 67 -4.37 3.51 11.07
N LEU A 68 -3.36 3.21 10.22
CA LEU A 68 -3.44 3.46 8.78
C LEU A 68 -4.35 2.42 8.10
N LEU A 69 -5.31 2.91 7.32
CA LEU A 69 -6.27 2.08 6.60
C LEU A 69 -6.18 2.31 5.10
N ILE A 70 -6.16 1.22 4.32
CA ILE A 70 -6.26 1.22 2.86
C ILE A 70 -7.73 1.07 2.48
N ILE A 71 -8.35 2.14 1.97
CA ILE A 71 -9.77 2.15 1.59
C ILE A 71 -9.95 2.38 0.09
N LYS A 72 -11.03 1.82 -0.46
CA LYS A 72 -11.36 1.92 -1.89
C LYS A 72 -11.94 3.28 -2.26
#